data_AF-A0A0F9NKX4-F1
#
_entry.id   AF-A0A0F9NKX4-F1
#
_cell.length_a   1.000
_cell.length_b   1.000
_cell.length_c   1.000
_cell.angle_alpha   90.00
_cell.angle_beta   90.00
_cell.angle_gamma   90.00
#
_symmetry.space_group_name_H-M   'P 1'
#
loop_
_entity.id
_entity.type
_entity.pdbx_description
1 polymer ?
#
loop_
_entity_poly.entity_id
_entity_poly.type
_entity_poly.pdbx_seq_one_letter_code
_entity_poly.pdbx_strand_id
1 'polypeptide(L)' 'PGDIIMSINNQKVKNAKQFLNLAKELPVNKAIPVLVQRGEGAIFLAVKIDKNN' A
#
# COMPACT_ATOMS: atom_id res chain seq x y z
N PRO A 1 8.54 9.55 10.68
CA PRO A 1 9.22 8.34 10.14
C PRO A 1 8.78 7.10 10.95
N GLY A 2 8.24 6.04 10.33
CA GLY A 2 7.88 4.85 11.12
C GLY A 2 6.93 3.80 10.53
N ASP A 3 6.34 4.03 9.36
CA ASP A 3 5.45 3.03 8.76
C ASP A 3 6.23 2.07 7.85
N ILE A 4 5.97 0.76 8.01
CA ILE A 4 6.49 -0.28 7.11
C ILE A 4 5.30 -0.92 6.38
N ILE A 5 5.30 -0.85 5.04
CA ILE A 5 4.24 -1.46 4.23
C ILE A 5 4.40 -2.98 4.24
N MET A 6 3.41 -3.69 4.75
CA MET A 6 3.37 -5.16 4.84
C MET A 6 2.58 -5.79 3.71
N SER A 7 1.49 -5.15 3.28
CA SER A 7 0.72 -5.59 2.12
C SER A 7 -0.01 -4.43 1.45
N ILE A 8 -0.29 -4.59 0.16
CA ILE A 8 -1.10 -3.68 -0.63
C ILE A 8 -2.05 -4.49 -1.51
N ASN A 9 -3.34 -4.13 -1.51
CA ASN A 9 -4.36 -4.83 -2.28
C ASN A 9 -4.35 -6.36 -2.04
N ASN A 10 -4.26 -6.76 -0.76
CA ASN A 10 -4.16 -8.15 -0.32
C ASN A 10 -2.90 -8.91 -0.79
N GLN A 11 -1.91 -8.23 -1.38
CA GLN A 11 -0.64 -8.81 -1.78
C GLN A 11 0.48 -8.41 -0.82
N LYS A 12 1.25 -9.39 -0.31
CA LYS A 12 2.37 -9.14 0.60
C LYS A 12 3.50 -8.39 -0.11
N VAL A 13 4.04 -7.37 0.55
CA VAL A 13 5.21 -6.61 0.10
C VAL A 13 6.44 -7.15 0.80
N LYS A 14 7.42 -7.64 0.03
CA LYS A 14 8.69 -8.18 0.57
C LYS A 14 9.86 -7.20 0.44
N ASN A 15 9.80 -6.29 -0.53
CA ASN A 15 10.84 -5.30 -0.79
C ASN A 15 10.30 -4.12 -1.63
N ALA A 16 11.09 -3.05 -1.70
CA ALA A 16 10.75 -1.82 -2.42
C ALA A 16 10.53 -2.04 -3.92
N LYS A 17 11.33 -2.89 -4.57
CA LYS A 17 11.20 -3.16 -6.01
C LYS A 17 9.86 -3.84 -6.34
N GLN A 18 9.47 -4.84 -5.55
CA GLN A 18 8.18 -5.49 -5.67
C GLN A 18 7.04 -4.50 -5.44
N PHE A 19 7.13 -3.66 -4.39
CA PHE A 19 6.13 -2.63 -4.12
C PHE A 19 5.89 -1.71 -5.33
N LEU A 20 6.97 -1.23 -5.97
CA LEU A 20 6.86 -0.37 -7.16
C LEU A 20 6.16 -1.07 -8.33
N ASN A 21 6.36 -2.37 -8.51
CA ASN A 21 5.66 -3.14 -9.54
C ASN A 21 4.17 -3.26 -9.22
N LEU A 22 3.84 -3.62 -7.97
CA LEU A 22 2.44 -3.71 -7.51
C LEU A 22 1.71 -2.37 -7.64
N ALA A 23 2.37 -1.28 -7.26
CA ALA A 23 1.80 0.07 -7.29
C ALA A 23 1.38 0.51 -8.70
N LYS A 24 2.10 0.07 -9.75
CA LYS A 24 1.77 0.37 -11.15
C LYS A 24 0.50 -0.31 -11.64
N GLU A 25 0.11 -1.42 -11.03
CA GLU A 25 -1.04 -2.22 -11.42
C GLU A 25 -2.31 -1.85 -10.62
N LEU A 26 -2.20 -0.92 -9.66
CA LEU A 26 -3.32 -0.54 -8.81
C LEU A 26 -4.39 0.22 -9.59
N PRO A 27 -5.68 -0.07 -9.35
CA PRO A 27 -6.76 0.65 -10.00
C PRO A 27 -6.84 2.08 -9.45
N VAL A 28 -6.84 3.06 -10.36
CA VAL A 28 -7.11 4.46 -10.03
C VAL A 28 -8.58 4.65 -9.61
N ASN A 29 -8.83 5.69 -8.81
CA ASN A 29 -10.17 6.06 -8.32
C ASN A 29 -10.87 4.99 -7.46
N LYS A 30 -10.14 3.98 -6.96
CA LYS A 30 -10.64 2.98 -6.00
C LYS A 30 -9.88 3.06 -4.69
N ALA A 31 -10.55 2.74 -3.59
CA ALA A 31 -9.91 2.58 -2.30
C ALA A 31 -9.11 1.26 -2.28
N ILE A 32 -7.81 1.36 -2.02
CA ILE A 32 -6.88 0.25 -1.94
C ILE A 32 -6.54 0.00 -0.47
N PRO A 33 -6.76 -1.21 0.07
CA PRO A 33 -6.33 -1.55 1.41
C PRO A 33 -4.80 -1.70 1.45
N VAL A 34 -4.16 -1.01 2.39
CA VAL A 34 -2.72 -1.08 2.67
C VAL A 34 -2.54 -1.46 4.12
N LEU A 35 -1.85 -2.56 4.39
CA LEU A 35 -1.45 -2.92 5.75
C LEU A 35 -0.09 -2.31 6.05
N VAL A 36 -0.01 -1.53 7.12
CA VAL A 36 1.24 -0.97 7.62
C VAL A 36 1.53 -1.47 9.03
N GLN A 37 2.79 -1.72 9.33
CA GLN A 37 3.31 -1.79 10.69
C GLN A 37 3.65 -0.37 11.13
N ARG A 38 3.05 0.10 12.22
CA ARG A 38 3.30 1.40 12.83
C ARG A 38 3.67 1.21 14.30
N GLY A 39 4.95 1.39 14.61
CA GLY A 39 5.48 1.00 15.92
C GLY A 39 5.31 -0.50 16.13
N GLU A 40 4.70 -0.90 17.23
CA GLU A 40 4.43 -2.32 17.56
C GLU A 40 3.11 -2.85 16.98
N GLY A 41 2.25 -1.99 16.45
CA GLY A 41 0.93 -2.36 15.93
C GLY A 41 0.86 -2.47 14.41
N ALA A 42 -0.13 -3.23 13.92
CA ALA A 42 -0.50 -3.30 12.50
C ALA A 42 -1.83 -2.60 12.24
N ILE A 43 -1.90 -1.77 11.19
CA ILE A 43 -3.06 -0.94 10.87
C ILE A 43 -3.39 -1.07 9.37
N PHE A 44 -4.67 -1.25 9.04
CA PHE A 44 -5.16 -1.12 7.67
C PHE A 44 -5.50 0.34 7.34
N LEU A 45 -4.94 0.85 6.25
CA LEU A 45 -5.24 2.16 5.67
C LEU A 45 -5.96 1.95 4.33
N ALA A 46 -7.01 2.73 4.08
CA ALA A 46 -7.63 2.81 2.77
C ALA A 46 -7.00 3.98 2.00
N VAL A 47 -6.21 3.67 0.97
CA VAL A 47 -5.53 4.66 0.14
C VAL A 47 -6.23 4.75 -1.21
N LYS A 48 -6.59 5.95 -1.65
CA LYS A 48 -7.13 6.18 -2.98
C LYS A 48 -6.09 6.88 -3.84
N ILE A 49 -5.85 6.34 -5.04
CA ILE A 49 -5.00 7.00 -6.05
C ILE A 49 -5.92 7.82 -6.92
N ASP A 50 -5.81 9.14 -6.83
CA ASP A 50 -6.51 10.04 -7.73
C ASP A 50 -5.81 10.05 -9.09
N LYS A 51 -6.61 10.09 -10.16
CA LYS A 51 -6.08 10.36 -11.49
C LYS A 51 -5.75 11.85 -11.52
N ASN A 52 -4.48 12.20 -11.34
CA ASN A 52 -4.03 13.58 -11.54
C ASN A 52 -4.44 14.01 -12.96
N ASN A 53 -5.20 15.09 -13.05
CA ASN A 53 -5.49 15.80 -14.31
C ASN A 53 -4.25 16.61 -14.73
#